data_AF-A0A948G0G6-F1
#
_entry.id   AF-A0A948G0G6-F1
#
_cell.length_a   1.000
_cell.length_b   1.000
_cell.length_c   1.000
_cell.angle_alpha   90.00
_cell.angle_beta   90.00
_cell.angle_gamma   90.00
#
_symmetry.space_group_name_H-M   'P 1'
#
loop_
_entity.id
_entity.type
_entity.pdbx_description
1 polymer ?
#
loop_
_entity_poly.entity_id
_entity_poly.type
_entity_poly.pdbx_seq_one_letter_code
_entity_poly.pdbx_strand_id
1 'polypeptide(L)'
;AIYPLNWAIRSALTFGGLKAGQAKKCLLYTKERVFAFGLALGEVDDLKYATGAGAINMGFPIIADSKIPEIKPSGITSYEALVSELDHKKIVARAIEVRGIKVTVSEIPIPVSYAAAFEGERVRKEQLYIEFGSKASLAFEYLTSKESDEVEDGKVEIFGPDIDETPNGKKSMPLAIIVEVAGRKMQKDFEPVLERQIHRYMNYTMGIMHVGQREMNWIRINQQAFSKGFRLKHIGVILHAMLHKEYGAVVDKVQVKLYTQQEDVEKLLKEAKKAYDERDERISGMTDESVDTFYSCLLCQSFAPNHVCIVTPERLGLCGAYSWLDAKTCYEIIPTGPNQPVVKGQISDNKLGQWQSVNDFVYSKSNKNISQVSMYSLMDSPQSSCGCFECIVAIIPEANGFMVVHRDYSGMTPCGMTFTGLAGSVGGGVQTPGFLGIGRLYILSKKFISADGGLARIVWLPKELKDTLGDKLRQRCKEIGHPGLVEKIADETQATNSEELLDFLAKVEHPALKLSPLL
;
A
#
# COMPACT_ATOMS: atom_id res chain seq x y z
N ALA A 1 -12.49 -16.54 26.71
CA ALA A 1 -11.31 -16.98 25.92
C ALA A 1 -11.64 -17.92 24.74
N ILE A 2 -12.86 -18.45 24.61
CA ILE A 2 -13.15 -19.44 23.54
C ILE A 2 -12.94 -18.89 22.11
N TYR A 3 -13.24 -17.60 21.87
CA TYR A 3 -13.06 -16.99 20.56
C TYR A 3 -11.60 -16.93 20.07
N PRO A 4 -10.61 -16.45 20.87
CA PRO A 4 -9.20 -16.51 20.46
C PRO A 4 -8.65 -17.94 20.36
N LEU A 5 -9.08 -18.87 21.24
CA LEU A 5 -8.67 -20.28 21.12
C LEU A 5 -9.23 -20.93 19.83
N ASN A 6 -10.49 -20.67 19.50
CA ASN A 6 -11.08 -21.10 18.23
C ASN A 6 -10.38 -20.46 17.02
N TRP A 7 -9.93 -19.20 17.11
CA TRP A 7 -9.12 -18.57 16.06
C TRP A 7 -7.80 -19.33 15.83
N ALA A 8 -7.10 -19.70 16.91
CA ALA A 8 -5.87 -20.49 16.80
C ALA A 8 -6.12 -21.86 16.13
N ILE A 9 -7.20 -22.58 16.48
CA ILE A 9 -7.55 -23.82 15.79
C ILE A 9 -7.84 -23.58 14.31
N ARG A 10 -8.58 -22.52 13.96
CA ARG A 10 -8.84 -22.16 12.56
C ARG A 10 -7.56 -21.87 11.80
N SER A 11 -6.52 -21.29 12.42
CA SER A 11 -5.23 -21.09 11.77
C SER A 11 -4.58 -22.42 11.34
N ALA A 12 -4.74 -23.49 12.13
CA ALA A 12 -4.24 -24.82 11.81
C ALA A 12 -4.99 -25.47 10.63
N LEU A 13 -6.30 -25.25 10.57
CA LEU A 13 -7.14 -25.74 9.48
C LEU A 13 -6.90 -24.97 8.18
N THR A 14 -6.82 -23.65 8.26
CA THR A 14 -6.71 -22.77 7.10
C THR A 14 -5.29 -22.72 6.53
N PHE A 15 -4.28 -22.47 7.37
CA PHE A 15 -2.90 -22.27 6.93
C PHE A 15 -2.06 -23.54 7.06
N GLY A 16 -2.33 -24.37 8.08
CA GLY A 16 -1.68 -25.66 8.25
C GLY A 16 -2.21 -26.77 7.35
N GLY A 17 -3.31 -26.54 6.63
CA GLY A 17 -3.94 -27.53 5.75
C GLY A 17 -4.48 -28.76 6.47
N LEU A 18 -4.68 -28.69 7.79
CA LEU A 18 -5.18 -29.80 8.59
C LEU A 18 -6.69 -29.97 8.43
N LYS A 19 -7.18 -31.20 8.55
CA LYS A 19 -8.60 -31.52 8.39
C LYS A 19 -9.33 -31.53 9.74
N ALA A 20 -10.63 -31.22 9.71
CA ALA A 20 -11.51 -31.40 10.85
C ALA A 20 -11.41 -32.84 11.40
N GLY A 21 -11.41 -32.99 12.73
CA GLY A 21 -11.21 -34.28 13.41
C GLY A 21 -9.74 -34.65 13.67
N GLN A 22 -8.76 -33.98 13.06
CA GLN A 22 -7.32 -34.22 13.32
C GLN A 22 -6.82 -33.51 14.60
N ALA A 23 -7.52 -33.69 15.73
CA ALA A 23 -7.35 -32.91 16.95
C ALA A 23 -5.88 -32.78 17.40
N LYS A 24 -5.15 -33.91 17.53
CA LYS A 24 -3.74 -33.89 17.97
C LYS A 24 -2.83 -33.09 17.03
N LYS A 25 -3.04 -33.19 15.72
CA LYS A 25 -2.24 -32.44 14.74
C LYS A 25 -2.53 -30.95 14.83
N CYS A 26 -3.80 -30.57 15.04
CA CYS A 26 -4.17 -29.17 15.22
C CYS A 26 -3.54 -28.57 16.49
N LEU A 27 -3.54 -29.31 17.62
CA LEU A 27 -2.91 -28.87 18.86
C LEU A 27 -1.39 -28.72 18.74
N LEU A 28 -0.73 -29.63 18.02
CA LEU A 28 0.71 -29.50 17.73
C LEU A 28 1.00 -28.28 16.84
N TYR A 29 0.17 -28.05 15.82
CA TYR A 29 0.29 -26.86 14.98
C TYR A 29 0.13 -25.57 15.80
N THR A 30 -0.87 -25.48 16.67
CA THR A 30 -1.06 -24.27 17.50
C THR A 30 0.12 -24.03 18.42
N LYS A 31 0.65 -25.09 19.04
CA LYS A 31 1.86 -25.02 19.86
C LYS A 31 3.06 -24.48 19.09
N GLU A 32 3.29 -24.95 17.87
CA GLU A 32 4.51 -24.65 17.11
C GLU A 32 4.43 -23.37 16.27
N ARG A 33 3.24 -23.01 15.79
CA ARG A 33 3.06 -21.95 14.78
C ARG A 33 2.28 -20.75 15.27
N VAL A 34 1.50 -20.87 16.35
CA VAL A 34 0.71 -19.77 16.91
C VAL A 34 1.35 -19.26 18.19
N PHE A 35 2.05 -18.13 18.12
CA PHE A 35 2.71 -17.53 19.28
C PHE A 35 1.72 -16.75 20.16
N ALA A 36 0.85 -17.47 20.88
CA ALA A 36 -0.10 -16.91 21.82
C ALA A 36 0.22 -17.29 23.28
N PHE A 37 -0.21 -16.43 24.21
CA PHE A 37 -0.21 -16.63 25.66
C PHE A 37 -1.49 -16.01 26.25
N GLY A 38 -1.90 -16.44 27.44
CA GLY A 38 -3.05 -15.88 28.14
C GLY A 38 -2.65 -15.08 29.37
N LEU A 39 -3.31 -13.93 29.60
CA LEU A 39 -3.19 -13.15 30.83
C LEU A 39 -4.45 -13.33 31.67
N ALA A 40 -4.32 -13.97 32.83
CA ALA A 40 -5.40 -14.17 33.78
C ALA A 40 -5.34 -13.09 34.87
N LEU A 41 -5.93 -11.93 34.58
CA LEU A 41 -5.89 -10.77 35.46
C LEU A 41 -6.98 -10.82 36.54
N GLY A 42 -6.62 -10.40 37.75
CA GLY A 42 -7.44 -10.42 38.95
C GLY A 42 -7.58 -11.82 39.58
N GLU A 43 -8.68 -12.01 40.32
CA GLU A 43 -9.02 -13.30 40.93
C GLU A 43 -9.20 -14.37 39.84
N VAL A 44 -8.57 -15.53 40.04
CA VAL A 44 -8.67 -16.70 39.14
C VAL A 44 -9.65 -17.69 39.75
N ASP A 45 -10.91 -17.58 39.34
CA ASP A 45 -11.97 -18.53 39.70
C ASP A 45 -11.81 -19.87 38.95
N ASP A 46 -12.63 -20.86 39.34
CA ASP A 46 -12.62 -22.21 38.75
C ASP A 46 -12.82 -22.19 37.23
N LEU A 47 -13.60 -21.23 36.72
CA LEU A 47 -13.86 -21.11 35.29
C LEU A 47 -12.63 -20.60 34.54
N LYS A 48 -11.91 -19.62 35.10
CA LYS A 48 -10.62 -19.13 34.57
C LYS A 48 -9.57 -20.23 34.63
N TYR A 49 -9.51 -21.02 35.70
CA TYR A 49 -8.62 -22.19 35.77
C TYR A 49 -8.93 -23.20 34.66
N ALA A 50 -10.20 -23.60 34.51
CA ALA A 50 -10.61 -24.56 33.47
C ALA A 50 -10.32 -24.03 32.06
N THR A 51 -10.56 -22.74 31.82
CA THR A 51 -10.29 -22.09 30.54
C THR A 51 -8.79 -22.01 30.26
N GLY A 52 -7.98 -21.67 31.27
CA GLY A 52 -6.52 -21.61 31.19
C GLY A 52 -5.93 -22.98 30.89
N ALA A 53 -6.43 -24.05 31.51
CA ALA A 53 -6.03 -25.42 31.20
C ALA A 53 -6.31 -25.78 29.72
N GLY A 54 -7.43 -25.33 29.17
CA GLY A 54 -7.75 -25.47 27.75
C GLY A 54 -6.72 -24.79 26.84
N ALA A 55 -6.28 -23.58 27.18
CA ALA A 55 -5.24 -22.85 26.45
C ALA A 55 -3.86 -23.52 26.57
N ILE A 56 -3.51 -24.03 27.76
CA ILE A 56 -2.28 -24.79 27.99
C ILE A 56 -2.23 -26.02 27.09
N ASN A 57 -3.33 -26.76 26.95
CA ASN A 57 -3.43 -27.92 26.05
C ASN A 57 -3.16 -27.57 24.57
N MET A 58 -3.34 -26.30 24.19
CA MET A 58 -3.03 -25.79 22.84
C MET A 58 -1.58 -25.31 22.70
N GLY A 59 -0.78 -25.40 23.76
CA GLY A 59 0.60 -24.94 23.82
C GLY A 59 0.76 -23.47 24.24
N PHE A 60 -0.27 -22.85 24.81
CA PHE A 60 -0.24 -21.45 25.22
C PHE A 60 -0.03 -21.32 26.74
N PRO A 61 1.06 -20.69 27.19
CA PRO A 61 1.28 -20.47 28.61
C PRO A 61 0.30 -19.42 29.15
N ILE A 62 -0.01 -19.54 30.44
CA ILE A 62 -0.87 -18.61 31.16
C ILE A 62 -0.06 -17.89 32.23
N ILE A 63 -0.22 -16.57 32.29
CA ILE A 63 0.43 -15.69 33.26
C ILE A 63 -0.69 -15.02 34.06
N ALA A 64 -0.66 -15.16 35.38
CA ALA A 64 -1.62 -14.49 36.27
C ALA A 64 -0.94 -13.38 37.06
N ASP A 65 -1.69 -12.33 37.38
CA ASP A 65 -1.24 -11.25 38.28
C ASP A 65 -1.68 -11.46 39.73
N SER A 66 -2.17 -12.66 40.05
CA SER A 66 -2.54 -13.10 41.39
C SER A 66 -1.74 -14.35 41.79
N LYS A 67 -1.69 -14.61 43.10
CA LYS A 67 -1.00 -15.78 43.64
C LYS A 67 -1.78 -17.05 43.29
N ILE A 68 -1.19 -17.86 42.43
CA ILE A 68 -1.75 -19.13 41.95
C ILE A 68 -0.69 -20.23 42.02
N PRO A 69 -1.08 -21.51 41.95
CA PRO A 69 -0.12 -22.59 41.72
C PRO A 69 0.60 -22.42 40.38
N GLU A 70 1.90 -22.68 40.34
CA GLU A 70 2.68 -22.62 39.10
C GLU A 70 2.92 -24.00 38.52
N ILE A 71 2.91 -24.10 37.19
CA ILE A 71 3.19 -25.31 36.44
C ILE A 71 4.47 -25.06 35.63
N LYS A 72 5.57 -25.69 36.07
CA LYS A 72 6.88 -25.70 35.41
C LYS A 72 6.82 -26.43 34.05
N PRO A 73 7.89 -26.42 33.24
CA PRO A 73 7.83 -26.94 31.87
C PRO A 73 7.31 -28.37 31.81
N SER A 74 6.17 -28.56 31.15
CA SER A 74 5.43 -29.82 31.07
C SER A 74 5.68 -30.58 29.75
N GLY A 75 6.44 -29.99 28.83
CA GLY A 75 6.58 -30.46 27.45
C GLY A 75 5.42 -30.05 26.53
N ILE A 76 4.35 -29.45 27.06
CA ILE A 76 3.23 -28.91 26.27
C ILE A 76 3.51 -27.46 25.84
N THR A 77 4.06 -26.63 26.73
CA THR A 77 4.57 -25.28 26.46
C THR A 77 6.09 -25.29 26.28
N SER A 78 6.66 -24.21 25.72
CA SER A 78 8.11 -24.06 25.52
C SER A 78 8.87 -24.01 26.84
N TYR A 79 8.37 -23.21 27.78
CA TYR A 79 8.87 -23.11 29.15
C TYR A 79 7.72 -23.42 30.11
N GLU A 80 7.51 -22.60 31.14
CA GLU A 80 6.43 -22.78 32.10
C GLU A 80 5.03 -22.71 31.44
N ALA A 81 4.09 -23.50 31.95
CA ALA A 81 2.72 -23.54 31.42
C ALA A 81 1.78 -22.58 32.17
N LEU A 82 2.04 -22.36 33.46
CA LEU A 82 1.26 -21.48 34.33
C LEU A 82 2.22 -20.80 35.31
N VAL A 83 2.26 -19.48 35.31
CA VAL A 83 3.16 -18.70 36.20
C VAL A 83 2.45 -17.48 36.77
N SER A 84 2.93 -17.03 37.92
CA SER A 84 2.51 -15.75 38.50
C SER A 84 3.53 -14.65 38.20
N GLU A 85 3.06 -13.45 37.86
CA GLU A 85 3.87 -12.23 37.80
C GLU A 85 3.04 -11.07 38.37
N LEU A 86 3.35 -10.70 39.60
CA LEU A 86 2.60 -9.70 40.37
C LEU A 86 3.01 -8.27 39.98
N ASP A 87 4.15 -8.08 39.32
CA ASP A 87 4.58 -6.79 38.81
C ASP A 87 4.05 -6.58 37.38
N HIS A 88 3.00 -5.78 37.25
CA HIS A 88 2.40 -5.43 35.95
C HIS A 88 3.39 -4.78 34.97
N LYS A 89 4.50 -4.19 35.44
CA LYS A 89 5.53 -3.65 34.54
C LYS A 89 6.34 -4.76 33.85
N LYS A 90 6.38 -5.96 34.43
CA LYS A 90 7.14 -7.12 33.94
C LYS A 90 6.27 -8.16 33.26
N ILE A 91 4.95 -8.13 33.48
CA ILE A 91 4.03 -9.16 32.99
C ILE A 91 4.14 -9.43 31.48
N VAL A 92 4.35 -8.39 30.67
CA VAL A 92 4.53 -8.52 29.21
C VAL A 92 5.86 -9.19 28.86
N ALA A 93 6.94 -8.76 29.51
CA ALA A 93 8.27 -9.36 29.31
C ALA A 93 8.27 -10.84 29.72
N ARG A 94 7.63 -11.16 30.86
CA ARG A 94 7.47 -12.54 31.33
C ARG A 94 6.66 -13.38 30.35
N ALA A 95 5.57 -12.84 29.79
CA ALA A 95 4.77 -13.55 28.80
C ALA A 95 5.54 -13.85 27.49
N ILE A 96 6.31 -12.88 27.01
CA ILE A 96 7.21 -13.03 25.85
C ILE A 96 8.25 -14.13 26.11
N GLU A 97 8.89 -14.09 27.28
CA GLU A 97 9.91 -15.06 27.71
C GLU A 97 9.32 -16.48 27.76
N VAL A 98 8.25 -16.68 28.53
CA VAL A 98 7.66 -18.00 28.78
C VAL A 98 7.07 -18.61 27.50
N ARG A 99 6.59 -17.78 26.57
CA ARG A 99 6.15 -18.26 25.24
C ARG A 99 7.33 -18.57 24.31
N GLY A 100 8.51 -18.04 24.58
CA GLY A 100 9.70 -18.14 23.72
C GLY A 100 9.63 -17.23 22.50
N ILE A 101 8.96 -16.08 22.60
CA ILE A 101 8.89 -15.09 21.52
C ILE A 101 10.20 -14.32 21.50
N LYS A 102 10.92 -14.36 20.38
CA LYS A 102 12.08 -13.50 20.14
C LYS A 102 11.58 -12.20 19.53
N VAL A 103 11.44 -11.16 20.35
CA VAL A 103 11.07 -9.83 19.85
C VAL A 103 12.34 -9.05 19.53
N THR A 104 12.54 -8.71 18.26
CA THR A 104 13.48 -7.67 17.85
C THR A 104 12.83 -6.32 18.13
N VAL A 105 12.81 -5.92 19.42
CA VAL A 105 12.33 -4.60 19.83
C VAL A 105 13.40 -3.60 19.41
N SER A 106 13.15 -2.89 18.32
CA SER A 106 13.80 -1.62 18.05
C SER A 106 12.82 -0.56 18.56
N GLU A 107 12.96 -0.16 19.83
CA GLU A 107 12.29 1.05 20.30
C GLU A 107 12.79 2.21 19.43
N ILE A 108 11.90 2.77 18.63
CA ILE A 108 12.21 3.96 17.84
C ILE A 108 12.03 5.16 18.78
N PRO A 109 13.04 6.04 18.94
CA PRO A 109 12.97 7.14 19.91
C PRO A 109 12.05 8.27 19.41
N ILE A 110 10.74 8.01 19.48
CA ILE A 110 9.67 8.93 19.11
C ILE A 110 8.64 9.03 20.24
N PRO A 111 7.88 10.13 20.34
CA PRO A 111 6.98 10.41 21.47
C PRO A 111 5.62 9.70 21.39
N VAL A 112 5.40 8.88 20.37
CA VAL A 112 4.13 8.20 20.09
C VAL A 112 4.38 6.72 19.84
N SER A 113 3.33 5.91 19.99
CA SER A 113 3.43 4.48 19.74
C SER A 113 3.75 4.19 18.28
N TYR A 114 4.60 3.18 18.06
CA TYR A 114 5.02 2.73 16.74
C TYR A 114 4.76 1.23 16.57
N ALA A 115 3.88 0.86 15.65
CA ALA A 115 3.54 -0.52 15.34
C ALA A 115 2.79 -0.64 14.01
N ALA A 116 2.93 -1.80 13.35
CA ALA A 116 2.18 -2.12 12.14
C ALA A 116 0.65 -2.07 12.35
N ALA A 117 0.17 -2.20 13.59
CA ALA A 117 -1.26 -2.11 13.93
C ALA A 117 -1.87 -0.70 13.71
N PHE A 118 -1.03 0.34 13.63
CA PHE A 118 -1.50 1.70 13.31
C PHE A 118 -1.60 1.95 11.80
N GLU A 119 -1.10 1.04 10.96
CA GLU A 119 -1.20 1.15 9.51
C GLU A 119 -2.68 1.19 9.08
N GLY A 120 -3.06 2.24 8.34
CA GLY A 120 -4.43 2.45 7.90
C GLY A 120 -5.27 3.34 8.82
N GLU A 121 -4.70 3.87 9.92
CA GLU A 121 -5.33 4.96 10.67
C GLU A 121 -5.63 6.14 9.73
N ARG A 122 -6.87 6.65 9.78
CA ARG A 122 -7.28 7.81 8.98
C ARG A 122 -7.37 9.05 9.86
N VAL A 123 -6.59 10.07 9.55
CA VAL A 123 -6.68 11.38 10.21
C VAL A 123 -7.73 12.24 9.51
N ARG A 124 -8.89 12.39 10.16
CA ARG A 124 -10.01 13.20 9.65
C ARG A 124 -9.83 14.68 9.98
N LYS A 125 -10.61 15.55 9.33
CA LYS A 125 -10.48 17.02 9.44
C LYS A 125 -10.64 17.52 10.88
N GLU A 126 -11.51 16.89 11.65
CA GLU A 126 -11.79 17.17 13.06
C GLU A 126 -10.58 16.87 13.97
N GLN A 127 -9.78 15.86 13.63
CA GLN A 127 -8.59 15.46 14.39
C GLN A 127 -7.31 16.14 13.89
N LEU A 128 -7.38 16.80 12.73
CA LEU A 128 -6.22 17.36 12.03
C LEU A 128 -5.53 18.44 12.86
N TYR A 129 -4.23 18.26 13.06
CA TYR A 129 -3.33 19.31 13.49
C TYR A 129 -2.75 20.02 12.26
N ILE A 130 -2.05 19.26 11.40
CA ILE A 130 -1.42 19.77 10.19
C ILE A 130 -1.44 18.74 9.05
N GLU A 131 -1.56 19.22 7.81
CA GLU A 131 -1.46 18.44 6.58
C GLU A 131 -0.42 18.98 5.58
N PHE A 132 0.15 18.08 4.80
CA PHE A 132 1.13 18.36 3.76
C PHE A 132 0.72 17.65 2.47
N GLY A 133 0.80 18.32 1.33
CA GLY A 133 0.49 17.71 0.04
C GLY A 133 -1.00 17.76 -0.33
N SER A 134 -1.36 16.98 -1.35
CA SER A 134 -2.65 17.09 -2.05
C SER A 134 -2.92 18.56 -2.45
N LYS A 135 -4.19 19.01 -2.40
CA LYS A 135 -4.59 20.39 -2.70
C LYS A 135 -4.23 21.41 -1.62
N ALA A 136 -3.73 20.97 -0.46
CA ALA A 136 -3.55 21.84 0.70
C ALA A 136 -2.19 22.56 0.72
N SER A 137 -1.15 21.94 0.17
CA SER A 137 0.19 22.49 0.02
C SER A 137 1.03 21.64 -0.94
N LEU A 138 2.21 22.13 -1.33
CA LEU A 138 3.17 21.35 -2.11
C LEU A 138 3.91 20.37 -1.19
N ALA A 139 3.87 19.07 -1.49
CA ALA A 139 4.70 18.10 -0.79
C ALA A 139 5.22 17.00 -1.72
N PHE A 140 6.40 16.48 -1.41
CA PHE A 140 6.94 15.31 -2.07
C PHE A 140 7.92 14.54 -1.19
N GLU A 141 8.17 13.29 -1.55
CA GLU A 141 9.18 12.43 -0.95
C GLU A 141 10.13 11.90 -2.01
N TYR A 142 11.43 11.99 -1.77
CA TYR A 142 12.47 11.57 -2.71
C TYR A 142 13.59 10.83 -1.98
N LEU A 143 13.84 9.58 -2.35
CA LEU A 143 14.98 8.81 -1.87
C LEU A 143 16.02 8.69 -2.97
N THR A 144 17.28 8.95 -2.63
CA THR A 144 18.40 8.85 -3.57
C THR A 144 19.64 8.26 -2.93
N SER A 145 20.42 7.54 -3.72
CA SER A 145 21.71 7.01 -3.33
C SER A 145 22.82 8.05 -3.49
N LYS A 146 23.77 8.04 -2.55
CA LYS A 146 24.92 8.94 -2.49
C LYS A 146 26.19 8.16 -2.17
N GLU A 147 27.35 8.77 -2.41
CA GLU A 147 28.62 8.20 -1.97
C GLU A 147 28.69 8.19 -0.44
N SER A 148 29.45 7.24 0.11
CA SER A 148 29.45 7.01 1.56
C SER A 148 29.98 8.20 2.38
N ASP A 149 30.85 9.01 1.80
CA ASP A 149 31.42 10.22 2.39
C ASP A 149 30.49 11.45 2.31
N GLU A 150 29.48 11.41 1.43
CA GLU A 150 28.44 12.44 1.34
C GLU A 150 27.30 12.26 2.37
N VAL A 151 27.22 11.09 3.01
CA VAL A 151 26.13 10.73 3.95
C VAL A 151 26.64 10.59 5.38
N GLU A 152 26.07 11.39 6.28
CA GLU A 152 26.26 11.28 7.72
C GLU A 152 25.12 10.43 8.33
N ASP A 153 25.46 9.22 8.79
CA ASP A 153 24.46 8.27 9.28
C ASP A 153 23.70 8.80 10.51
N GLY A 154 22.38 8.67 10.47
CA GLY A 154 21.47 9.13 11.53
C GLY A 154 21.23 10.63 11.55
N LYS A 155 21.84 11.41 10.64
CA LYS A 155 21.66 12.86 10.59
C LYS A 155 20.25 13.21 10.10
N VAL A 156 19.56 14.05 10.87
CA VAL A 156 18.26 14.62 10.51
C VAL A 156 18.35 16.14 10.54
N GLU A 157 18.07 16.79 9.42
CA GLU A 157 18.12 18.24 9.28
C GLU A 157 16.75 18.79 8.86
N ILE A 158 16.35 19.91 9.46
CA ILE A 158 15.11 20.63 9.14
C ILE A 158 15.49 22.01 8.63
N PHE A 159 15.02 22.35 7.43
CA PHE A 159 15.26 23.62 6.74
C PHE A 159 13.93 24.38 6.62
N GLY A 160 13.74 25.34 7.52
CA GLY A 160 12.48 26.09 7.68
C GLY A 160 11.79 25.79 9.02
N PRO A 161 10.56 26.31 9.21
CA PRO A 161 9.83 26.12 10.47
C PRO A 161 9.46 24.65 10.70
N ASP A 162 9.50 24.21 11.96
CA ASP A 162 8.89 22.93 12.39
C ASP A 162 7.37 23.12 12.59
N ILE A 163 6.65 22.04 12.86
CA ILE A 163 5.18 22.05 12.92
C ILE A 163 4.61 22.83 14.11
N ASP A 164 5.39 23.09 15.16
CA ASP A 164 5.00 23.98 16.27
C ASP A 164 5.20 25.46 15.97
N GLU A 165 5.88 25.80 14.88
CA GLU A 165 6.17 27.18 14.46
C GLU A 165 5.20 27.67 13.37
N THR A 166 4.17 26.89 13.04
CA THR A 166 3.19 27.29 12.02
C THR A 166 2.45 28.59 12.38
N PRO A 167 2.47 29.62 11.51
CA PRO A 167 1.80 30.88 11.79
C PRO A 167 0.27 30.76 11.76
N ASN A 168 -0.42 31.49 12.64
CA ASN A 168 -1.82 31.92 12.50
C ASN A 168 -2.84 30.81 12.21
N GLY A 169 -2.76 29.67 12.89
CA GLY A 169 -3.78 28.61 12.78
C GLY A 169 -3.85 27.95 11.39
N LYS A 170 -2.84 28.15 10.53
CA LYS A 170 -2.69 27.39 9.29
C LYS A 170 -2.53 25.91 9.64
N LYS A 171 -3.36 25.08 9.03
CA LYS A 171 -3.30 23.61 9.14
C LYS A 171 -2.63 22.95 7.96
N SER A 172 -1.96 23.72 7.09
CA SER A 172 -1.15 23.17 6.00
C SER A 172 0.15 23.96 5.81
N MET A 173 1.18 23.24 5.39
CA MET A 173 2.50 23.80 5.04
C MET A 173 3.18 22.90 4.01
N PRO A 174 4.13 23.41 3.21
CA PRO A 174 4.84 22.58 2.24
C PRO A 174 5.84 21.64 2.93
N LEU A 175 6.19 20.53 2.28
CA LEU A 175 7.16 19.57 2.81
C LEU A 175 7.88 18.79 1.71
N ALA A 176 9.21 18.88 1.69
CA ALA A 176 10.06 17.92 0.98
C ALA A 176 10.69 16.96 1.98
N ILE A 177 10.52 15.65 1.76
CA ILE A 177 11.23 14.59 2.50
C ILE A 177 12.33 14.06 1.59
N ILE A 178 13.58 14.47 1.83
CA ILE A 178 14.74 13.98 1.08
C ILE A 178 15.46 12.95 1.93
N VAL A 179 15.56 11.72 1.42
CA VAL A 179 16.24 10.61 2.08
C VAL A 179 17.48 10.25 1.28
N GLU A 180 18.66 10.49 1.85
CA GLU A 180 19.93 10.13 1.25
C GLU A 180 20.43 8.84 1.89
N VAL A 181 20.69 7.82 1.08
CA VAL A 181 21.20 6.53 1.54
C VAL A 181 22.54 6.22 0.91
N ALA A 182 23.40 5.53 1.66
CA ALA A 182 24.64 4.99 1.14
C ALA A 182 24.79 3.53 1.58
N GLY A 183 25.39 2.70 0.73
CA GLY A 183 25.75 1.35 1.11
C GLY A 183 26.50 0.62 0.00
N ARG A 184 27.37 -0.32 0.38
CA ARG A 184 28.26 -1.02 -0.59
C ARG A 184 27.50 -1.82 -1.63
N LYS A 185 26.29 -2.28 -1.29
CA LYS A 185 25.40 -3.03 -2.18
C LYS A 185 24.26 -2.16 -2.71
N MET A 186 24.21 -0.87 -2.37
CA MET A 186 23.17 0.03 -2.85
C MET A 186 23.32 0.23 -4.37
N GLN A 187 22.19 0.27 -5.07
CA GLN A 187 22.13 0.49 -6.52
C GLN A 187 21.02 1.49 -6.82
N LYS A 188 21.13 2.21 -7.95
CA LYS A 188 20.07 3.14 -8.39
C LYS A 188 18.71 2.47 -8.63
N ASP A 189 18.70 1.17 -8.93
CA ASP A 189 17.46 0.40 -9.10
C ASP A 189 16.78 0.07 -7.76
N PHE A 190 17.46 0.26 -6.63
CA PHE A 190 16.90 0.02 -5.29
C PHE A 190 16.21 1.27 -4.73
N GLU A 191 16.52 2.45 -5.26
CA GLU A 191 15.93 3.71 -4.80
C GLU A 191 14.40 3.72 -4.78
N PRO A 192 13.67 3.38 -5.88
CA PRO A 192 12.21 3.35 -5.85
C PRO A 192 11.64 2.31 -4.87
N VAL A 193 12.32 1.19 -4.68
CA VAL A 193 11.93 0.14 -3.72
C VAL A 193 11.97 0.66 -2.28
N LEU A 194 13.04 1.38 -1.93
CA LEU A 194 13.22 1.99 -0.61
C LEU A 194 12.32 3.22 -0.41
N GLU A 195 12.19 4.08 -1.41
CA GLU A 195 11.33 5.28 -1.38
C GLU A 195 9.90 4.89 -1.02
N ARG A 196 9.41 3.79 -1.60
CA ARG A 196 8.06 3.33 -1.33
C ARG A 196 7.84 2.86 0.12
N GLN A 197 8.90 2.54 0.86
CA GLN A 197 8.78 2.17 2.27
C GLN A 197 8.47 3.35 3.18
N ILE A 198 8.75 4.59 2.74
CA ILE A 198 8.39 5.82 3.48
C ILE A 198 6.91 5.78 3.85
N HIS A 199 6.05 5.38 2.90
CA HIS A 199 4.63 5.19 3.14
C HIS A 199 4.32 4.25 4.31
N ARG A 200 4.91 3.05 4.34
CA ARG A 200 4.67 2.08 5.43
C ARG A 200 5.21 2.60 6.75
N TYR A 201 6.45 3.08 6.74
CA TYR A 201 7.14 3.48 7.96
C TYR A 201 6.46 4.67 8.63
N MET A 202 5.94 5.61 7.85
CA MET A 202 5.14 6.71 8.36
C MET A 202 3.80 6.23 8.94
N ASN A 203 3.08 5.34 8.26
CA ASN A 203 1.77 4.83 8.73
C ASN A 203 1.87 3.87 9.93
N TYR A 204 3.05 3.36 10.29
CA TYR A 204 3.24 2.61 11.54
C TYR A 204 3.26 3.52 12.77
N THR A 205 3.23 4.83 12.58
CA THR A 205 3.25 5.83 13.64
C THR A 205 1.82 6.21 14.01
N MET A 206 1.44 5.97 15.27
CA MET A 206 0.11 6.33 15.77
C MET A 206 -0.18 7.82 15.58
N GLY A 207 -1.33 8.13 15.00
CA GLY A 207 -1.78 9.50 14.74
C GLY A 207 -1.21 10.18 13.51
N ILE A 208 -0.51 9.42 12.64
CA ILE A 208 0.02 9.88 11.36
C ILE A 208 -0.67 9.09 10.23
N MET A 209 -1.10 9.79 9.19
CA MET A 209 -1.61 9.18 7.96
C MET A 209 -0.73 9.64 6.80
N HIS A 210 -0.19 8.70 6.04
CA HIS A 210 0.56 8.97 4.82
C HIS A 210 -0.09 8.23 3.64
N VAL A 211 -0.45 8.94 2.57
CA VAL A 211 -0.95 8.32 1.33
C VAL A 211 -0.26 8.95 0.12
N GLY A 212 -0.41 8.31 -1.04
CA GLY A 212 0.31 8.73 -2.24
C GLY A 212 1.76 8.26 -2.26
N GLN A 213 2.55 8.93 -3.09
CA GLN A 213 3.94 8.62 -3.41
C GLN A 213 4.58 9.79 -4.16
N ARG A 214 5.92 9.86 -4.20
CA ARG A 214 6.68 10.89 -4.95
C ARG A 214 6.11 12.29 -4.69
N GLU A 215 5.70 13.02 -5.73
CA GLU A 215 5.13 14.38 -5.67
C GLU A 215 3.61 14.45 -5.44
N MET A 216 2.95 13.30 -5.26
CA MET A 216 1.53 13.20 -4.96
C MET A 216 1.30 12.64 -3.56
N ASN A 217 2.28 12.77 -2.66
CA ASN A 217 2.10 12.36 -1.29
C ASN A 217 1.13 13.30 -0.56
N TRP A 218 0.46 12.75 0.45
CA TRP A 218 -0.43 13.49 1.33
C TRP A 218 -0.29 12.94 2.74
N ILE A 219 0.17 13.82 3.64
CA ILE A 219 0.53 13.47 5.00
C ILE A 219 -0.35 14.27 5.95
N ARG A 220 -0.95 13.61 6.94
CA ARG A 220 -1.71 14.25 8.00
C ARG A 220 -1.19 13.82 9.37
N ILE A 221 -1.06 14.78 10.26
CA ILE A 221 -0.69 14.58 11.66
C ILE A 221 -1.88 15.01 12.51
N ASN A 222 -2.31 14.15 13.43
CA ASN A 222 -3.42 14.46 14.33
C ASN A 222 -2.97 15.28 15.56
N GLN A 223 -3.92 15.93 16.22
CA GLN A 223 -3.68 16.78 17.40
C GLN A 223 -3.09 16.00 18.58
N GLN A 224 -3.39 14.71 18.71
CA GLN A 224 -2.88 13.87 19.80
C GLN A 224 -1.40 13.57 19.65
N ALA A 225 -0.95 13.25 18.43
CA ALA A 225 0.46 13.00 18.12
C ALA A 225 1.29 14.25 18.38
N PHE A 226 0.82 15.41 17.90
CA PHE A 226 1.46 16.69 18.18
C PHE A 226 1.55 17.00 19.68
N SER A 227 0.44 16.84 20.41
CA SER A 227 0.37 17.09 21.86
C SER A 227 1.29 16.18 22.67
N LYS A 228 1.56 14.96 22.18
CA LYS A 228 2.53 14.05 22.79
C LYS A 228 3.99 14.45 22.51
N GLY A 229 4.22 15.41 21.62
CA GLY A 229 5.55 15.94 21.30
C GLY A 229 6.05 15.54 19.91
N PHE A 230 5.22 14.94 19.05
CA PHE A 230 5.65 14.64 17.68
C PHE A 230 6.02 15.93 16.94
N ARG A 231 7.03 15.83 16.07
CA ARG A 231 7.75 16.92 15.36
C ARG A 231 8.37 16.36 14.09
N LEU A 232 8.72 17.20 13.13
CA LEU A 232 9.25 16.76 11.83
C LEU A 232 10.50 15.89 11.97
N LYS A 233 11.41 16.19 12.92
CA LYS A 233 12.62 15.38 13.14
C LYS A 233 12.33 13.88 13.34
N HIS A 234 11.17 13.55 13.90
CA HIS A 234 10.79 12.16 14.15
C HIS A 234 10.53 11.38 12.87
N ILE A 235 10.17 12.04 11.77
CA ILE A 235 10.11 11.44 10.43
C ILE A 235 11.49 10.88 10.07
N GLY A 236 12.55 11.69 10.22
CA GLY A 236 13.92 11.25 9.95
C GLY A 236 14.37 10.11 10.85
N VAL A 237 14.05 10.17 12.15
CA VAL A 237 14.34 9.10 13.11
C VAL A 237 13.68 7.76 12.72
N ILE A 238 12.40 7.81 12.32
CA ILE A 238 11.65 6.63 11.87
C ILE A 238 12.29 6.04 10.62
N LEU A 239 12.57 6.87 9.60
CA LEU A 239 13.11 6.41 8.33
C LEU A 239 14.51 5.81 8.49
N HIS A 240 15.39 6.45 9.26
CA HIS A 240 16.70 5.90 9.59
C HIS A 240 16.58 4.53 10.28
N ALA A 241 15.78 4.44 11.36
CA ALA A 241 15.64 3.20 12.12
C ALA A 241 15.08 2.05 11.28
N MET A 242 14.06 2.32 10.46
CA MET A 242 13.36 1.29 9.71
C MET A 242 14.09 0.85 8.44
N LEU A 243 14.75 1.76 7.73
CA LEU A 243 15.59 1.40 6.59
C LEU A 243 16.77 0.53 7.03
N HIS A 244 17.44 0.86 8.14
CA HIS A 244 18.47 -0.01 8.72
C HIS A 244 17.92 -1.37 9.14
N LYS A 245 16.75 -1.39 9.77
CA LYS A 245 16.14 -2.63 10.27
C LYS A 245 15.74 -3.59 9.15
N GLU A 246 15.06 -3.11 8.12
CA GLU A 246 14.53 -3.97 7.04
C GLU A 246 15.54 -4.14 5.89
N TYR A 247 16.41 -3.16 5.66
CA TYR A 247 17.31 -3.09 4.50
C TYR A 247 18.79 -2.93 4.84
N GLY A 248 19.20 -3.19 6.09
CA GLY A 248 20.61 -3.08 6.54
C GLY A 248 21.62 -3.99 5.82
N ALA A 249 21.15 -4.93 4.99
CA ALA A 249 22.03 -5.69 4.09
C ALA A 249 22.49 -4.89 2.85
N VAL A 250 21.79 -3.79 2.55
CA VAL A 250 21.96 -2.94 1.36
C VAL A 250 22.27 -1.50 1.74
N VAL A 251 21.64 -1.00 2.81
CA VAL A 251 21.77 0.36 3.31
C VAL A 251 22.70 0.36 4.53
N ASP A 252 23.86 1.02 4.39
CA ASP A 252 24.86 1.16 5.45
C ASP A 252 24.73 2.50 6.20
N LYS A 253 24.19 3.54 5.55
CA LYS A 253 23.96 4.86 6.15
C LYS A 253 22.66 5.49 5.65
N VAL A 254 21.99 6.26 6.51
CA VAL A 254 20.79 7.04 6.16
C VAL A 254 20.87 8.45 6.74
N GLN A 255 20.66 9.45 5.90
CA GLN A 255 20.49 10.86 6.27
C GLN A 255 19.13 11.36 5.75
N VAL A 256 18.44 12.18 6.54
CA VAL A 256 17.14 12.74 6.16
C VAL A 256 17.17 14.26 6.25
N LYS A 257 16.75 14.93 5.19
CA LYS A 257 16.61 16.39 5.11
C LYS A 257 15.14 16.73 4.86
N LEU A 258 14.59 17.59 5.71
CA LEU A 258 13.19 18.00 5.67
C LEU A 258 13.12 19.50 5.35
N TYR A 259 12.47 19.87 4.26
CA TYR A 259 12.33 21.28 3.85
C TYR A 259 10.89 21.72 3.99
N THR A 260 10.67 22.86 4.62
CA THR A 260 9.33 23.40 4.91
C THR A 260 9.09 24.80 4.39
N GLN A 261 10.07 25.38 3.69
CA GLN A 261 9.91 26.64 2.98
C GLN A 261 9.43 26.39 1.55
N GLN A 262 8.44 27.16 1.10
CA GLN A 262 7.80 26.98 -0.21
C GLN A 262 8.82 27.01 -1.36
N GLU A 263 9.71 28.00 -1.37
CA GLU A 263 10.70 28.19 -2.44
C GLU A 263 11.70 27.02 -2.54
N ASP A 264 12.16 26.51 -1.39
CA ASP A 264 13.05 25.35 -1.34
C ASP A 264 12.36 24.10 -1.86
N VAL A 265 11.11 23.85 -1.43
CA VAL A 265 10.33 22.69 -1.86
C VAL A 265 10.06 22.74 -3.37
N GLU A 266 9.71 23.91 -3.92
CA GLU A 266 9.51 24.08 -5.37
C GLU A 266 10.79 23.84 -6.18
N LYS A 267 11.94 24.31 -5.68
CA LYS A 267 13.23 24.10 -6.33
C LYS A 267 13.61 22.62 -6.34
N LEU A 268 13.56 21.96 -5.19
CA LEU A 268 13.95 20.56 -5.04
C LEU A 268 13.00 19.63 -5.81
N LEU A 269 11.72 19.97 -5.90
CA LEU A 269 10.76 19.19 -6.69
C LEU A 269 11.16 19.13 -8.17
N LYS A 270 11.74 20.20 -8.74
CA LYS A 270 12.21 20.18 -10.14
C LYS A 270 13.34 19.17 -10.35
N GLU A 271 14.19 18.98 -9.35
CA GLU A 271 15.28 17.99 -9.39
C GLU A 271 14.73 16.57 -9.21
N ALA A 272 13.86 16.37 -8.22
CA ALA A 272 13.23 15.07 -7.96
C ALA A 272 12.41 14.57 -9.17
N LYS A 273 11.69 15.48 -9.85
CA LYS A 273 10.92 15.14 -11.07
C LYS A 273 11.79 14.55 -12.19
N LYS A 274 13.02 15.03 -12.37
CA LYS A 274 13.95 14.44 -13.36
C LYS A 274 14.25 12.99 -13.03
N ALA A 275 14.52 12.69 -11.75
CA ALA A 275 14.77 11.33 -11.31
C ALA A 275 13.51 10.44 -11.45
N TYR A 276 12.32 10.99 -11.20
CA TYR A 276 11.06 10.26 -11.44
C TYR A 276 10.86 9.94 -12.92
N ASP A 277 11.10 10.91 -13.80
CA ASP A 277 11.01 10.71 -15.25
C ASP A 277 12.03 9.66 -15.73
N GLU A 278 13.29 9.71 -15.26
CA GLU A 278 14.30 8.69 -15.56
C GLU A 278 13.93 7.29 -15.04
N ARG A 279 13.27 7.19 -13.88
CA ARG A 279 12.74 5.92 -13.35
C ARG A 279 11.63 5.37 -14.24
N ASP A 280 10.73 6.24 -14.69
CA ASP A 280 9.61 5.87 -15.55
C ASP A 280 10.07 5.52 -16.98
N GLU A 281 11.18 6.10 -17.45
CA GLU A 281 11.77 5.76 -18.76
C GLU A 281 12.49 4.41 -18.78
N ARG A 282 13.03 3.93 -17.66
CA ARG A 282 13.72 2.62 -17.57
C ARG A 282 12.83 1.43 -17.94
N ILE A 283 11.52 1.55 -17.74
CA ILE A 283 10.54 0.53 -18.12
C ILE A 283 10.02 0.73 -19.56
N SER A 284 10.32 1.86 -20.19
CA SER A 284 9.90 2.18 -21.56
C SER A 284 10.68 1.33 -22.56
N GLY A 285 10.12 0.18 -22.93
CA GLY A 285 10.73 -0.75 -23.88
C GLY A 285 10.50 -2.21 -23.51
N MET A 286 10.17 -2.48 -22.25
CA MET A 286 9.73 -3.81 -21.82
C MET A 286 8.24 -4.00 -22.17
N THR A 287 7.90 -5.16 -22.71
CA THR A 287 6.50 -5.55 -22.97
C THR A 287 6.12 -6.77 -22.15
N ASP A 288 4.81 -6.98 -21.96
CA ASP A 288 4.30 -8.15 -21.27
C ASP A 288 4.67 -9.45 -22.01
N GLU A 289 4.82 -9.41 -23.34
CA GLU A 289 5.32 -10.53 -24.15
C GLU A 289 6.82 -10.78 -23.96
N SER A 290 7.62 -9.75 -23.69
CA SER A 290 9.08 -9.85 -23.61
C SER A 290 9.61 -10.53 -22.34
N VAL A 291 8.76 -10.70 -21.32
CA VAL A 291 9.10 -11.37 -20.06
C VAL A 291 8.35 -12.69 -19.95
N ASP A 292 8.86 -13.65 -19.18
CA ASP A 292 8.17 -14.91 -18.85
C ASP A 292 7.53 -14.90 -17.45
N THR A 293 7.83 -13.87 -16.66
CA THR A 293 7.51 -13.79 -15.24
C THR A 293 6.87 -12.44 -14.93
N PHE A 294 5.72 -12.46 -14.28
CA PHE A 294 5.14 -11.29 -13.62
C PHE A 294 5.49 -11.30 -12.13
N TYR A 295 5.18 -10.22 -11.42
CA TYR A 295 5.39 -10.16 -9.98
C TYR A 295 4.10 -9.79 -9.27
N SER A 296 3.82 -10.44 -8.15
CA SER A 296 2.76 -10.00 -7.26
C SER A 296 3.23 -8.86 -6.37
N CYS A 297 2.29 -8.14 -5.76
CA CYS A 297 2.52 -7.31 -4.58
C CYS A 297 1.38 -7.52 -3.58
N LEU A 298 1.73 -7.96 -2.37
CA LEU A 298 0.81 -8.24 -1.26
C LEU A 298 0.85 -7.17 -0.17
N LEU A 299 1.59 -6.09 -0.37
CA LEU A 299 1.88 -5.08 0.65
C LEU A 299 0.61 -4.45 1.22
N CYS A 300 -0.40 -4.20 0.39
CA CYS A 300 -1.66 -3.59 0.83
C CYS A 300 -2.64 -4.56 1.51
N GLN A 301 -2.27 -5.84 1.73
CA GLN A 301 -3.11 -6.78 2.48
C GLN A 301 -3.24 -6.41 3.96
N SER A 302 -2.42 -5.49 4.47
CA SER A 302 -2.58 -4.91 5.81
C SER A 302 -3.95 -4.23 6.00
N PHE A 303 -4.52 -3.63 4.94
CA PHE A 303 -5.83 -2.96 4.99
C PHE A 303 -6.84 -3.45 3.93
N ALA A 304 -6.40 -4.23 2.93
CA ALA A 304 -7.26 -4.88 1.94
C ALA A 304 -6.91 -6.38 1.85
N PRO A 305 -7.39 -7.22 2.79
CA PRO A 305 -6.82 -8.57 3.04
C PRO A 305 -6.88 -9.55 1.86
N ASN A 306 -7.83 -9.38 0.95
CA ASN A 306 -8.01 -10.25 -0.22
C ASN A 306 -7.41 -9.66 -1.50
N HIS A 307 -6.87 -8.44 -1.44
CA HIS A 307 -6.29 -7.78 -2.59
C HIS A 307 -4.94 -8.41 -2.97
N VAL A 308 -4.72 -8.57 -4.27
CA VAL A 308 -3.44 -8.97 -4.85
C VAL A 308 -3.20 -8.09 -6.06
N CYS A 309 -2.11 -7.33 -6.07
CA CYS A 309 -1.64 -6.66 -7.29
C CYS A 309 -0.80 -7.65 -8.09
N ILE A 310 -1.08 -7.79 -9.39
CA ILE A 310 -0.16 -8.39 -10.36
C ILE A 310 0.45 -7.23 -11.15
N VAL A 311 1.76 -7.14 -11.10
CA VAL A 311 2.56 -6.09 -11.73
C VAL A 311 3.26 -6.69 -12.94
N THR A 312 3.11 -6.03 -14.08
CA THR A 312 3.66 -6.43 -15.37
C THR A 312 4.43 -5.24 -15.98
N PRO A 313 5.31 -5.46 -16.96
CA PRO A 313 5.99 -4.36 -17.65
C PRO A 313 5.05 -3.27 -18.15
N GLU A 314 3.89 -3.64 -18.69
CA GLU A 314 2.92 -2.71 -19.27
C GLU A 314 1.73 -2.39 -18.35
N ARG A 315 1.72 -2.92 -17.12
CA ARG A 315 0.73 -2.60 -16.07
C ARG A 315 1.43 -2.51 -14.72
N LEU A 316 1.88 -1.30 -14.40
CA LEU A 316 2.42 -0.95 -13.09
C LEU A 316 1.40 -1.16 -11.96
N GLY A 317 1.89 -1.27 -10.73
CA GLY A 317 1.06 -1.32 -9.54
C GLY A 317 0.15 -0.09 -9.46
N LEU A 318 -1.11 -0.31 -9.04
CA LEU A 318 -2.12 0.74 -9.05
C LEU A 318 -1.76 1.98 -8.20
N CYS A 319 -0.81 1.84 -7.27
CA CYS A 319 -0.29 2.94 -6.47
C CYS A 319 0.57 3.94 -7.25
N GLY A 320 0.98 3.62 -8.49
CA GLY A 320 1.90 4.42 -9.29
C GLY A 320 3.38 4.28 -8.91
N ALA A 321 3.69 3.70 -7.75
CA ALA A 321 5.04 3.68 -7.18
C ALA A 321 5.85 2.39 -7.42
N TYR A 322 5.19 1.29 -7.82
CA TYR A 322 5.86 0.01 -8.11
C TYR A 322 5.69 -0.35 -9.57
N SER A 323 6.80 -0.36 -10.29
CA SER A 323 6.94 -0.97 -11.61
C SER A 323 7.25 -2.47 -11.49
N TRP A 324 7.30 -3.15 -12.65
CA TRP A 324 7.73 -4.56 -12.71
C TRP A 324 9.17 -4.74 -12.26
N LEU A 325 10.07 -3.81 -12.63
CA LEU A 325 11.47 -3.83 -12.18
C LEU A 325 11.55 -3.68 -10.67
N ASP A 326 10.79 -2.75 -10.08
CA ASP A 326 10.78 -2.55 -8.63
C ASP A 326 10.32 -3.82 -7.91
N ALA A 327 9.28 -4.49 -8.42
CA ALA A 327 8.78 -5.73 -7.82
C ALA A 327 9.79 -6.88 -7.92
N LYS A 328 10.52 -6.97 -9.04
CA LYS A 328 11.62 -7.92 -9.23
C LYS A 328 12.75 -7.65 -8.23
N THR A 329 13.23 -6.41 -8.18
CA THR A 329 14.29 -5.97 -7.27
C THR A 329 13.91 -6.23 -5.81
N CYS A 330 12.67 -5.93 -5.42
CA CYS A 330 12.19 -6.15 -4.06
C CYS A 330 12.24 -7.64 -3.65
N TYR A 331 11.93 -8.55 -4.59
CA TYR A 331 12.08 -9.99 -4.38
C TYR A 331 13.56 -10.41 -4.26
N GLU A 332 14.45 -9.84 -5.06
CA GLU A 332 15.90 -10.13 -4.99
C GLU A 332 16.51 -9.68 -3.65
N ILE A 333 16.05 -8.56 -3.10
CA ILE A 333 16.51 -8.06 -1.79
C ILE A 333 15.90 -8.89 -0.65
N ILE A 334 14.60 -9.17 -0.69
CA ILE A 334 13.87 -9.88 0.37
C ILE A 334 12.98 -10.98 -0.26
N PRO A 335 13.49 -12.20 -0.49
CA PRO A 335 12.74 -13.29 -1.14
C PRO A 335 11.46 -13.71 -0.40
N THR A 336 11.42 -13.50 0.91
CA THR A 336 10.23 -13.77 1.76
C THR A 336 9.29 -12.55 1.87
N GLY A 337 9.55 -11.49 1.11
CA GLY A 337 8.80 -10.24 1.12
C GLY A 337 7.45 -10.31 0.39
N PRO A 338 6.75 -9.17 0.28
CA PRO A 338 5.41 -9.09 -0.30
C PRO A 338 5.40 -9.24 -1.83
N ASN A 339 6.56 -9.12 -2.48
CA ASN A 339 6.71 -9.31 -3.92
C ASN A 339 7.17 -10.72 -4.21
N GLN A 340 6.41 -11.44 -5.03
CA GLN A 340 6.69 -12.85 -5.35
C GLN A 340 6.61 -13.05 -6.86
N PRO A 341 7.51 -13.85 -7.46
CA PRO A 341 7.47 -14.14 -8.88
C PRO A 341 6.24 -15.00 -9.20
N VAL A 342 5.59 -14.68 -10.33
CA VAL A 342 4.46 -15.40 -10.90
C VAL A 342 4.82 -15.73 -12.35
N VAL A 343 5.39 -16.92 -12.55
CA VAL A 343 5.77 -17.39 -13.88
C VAL A 343 4.51 -17.55 -14.74
N LYS A 344 4.51 -17.01 -15.95
CA LYS A 344 3.40 -17.13 -16.89
C LYS A 344 3.25 -18.58 -17.31
N GLY A 345 2.11 -19.17 -16.95
CA GLY A 345 1.73 -20.52 -17.32
C GLY A 345 0.91 -20.54 -18.59
N GLN A 346 0.02 -21.53 -18.71
CA GLN A 346 -0.92 -21.62 -19.81
C GLN A 346 -1.82 -20.38 -19.88
N ILE A 347 -1.90 -19.78 -21.07
CA ILE A 347 -2.85 -18.71 -21.36
C ILE A 347 -4.24 -19.32 -21.39
N SER A 348 -5.14 -18.83 -20.53
CA SER A 348 -6.56 -19.22 -20.55
C SER A 348 -7.36 -18.33 -21.50
N ASP A 349 -7.02 -17.04 -21.59
CA ASP A 349 -7.58 -16.11 -22.57
C ASP A 349 -6.53 -15.05 -22.96
N ASN A 350 -6.14 -15.03 -24.23
CA ASN A 350 -5.12 -14.10 -24.73
C ASN A 350 -5.63 -12.66 -24.86
N LYS A 351 -6.91 -12.46 -25.17
CA LYS A 351 -7.51 -11.13 -25.34
C LYS A 351 -7.64 -10.43 -23.99
N LEU A 352 -8.16 -11.14 -23.00
CA LEU A 352 -8.35 -10.63 -21.63
C LEU A 352 -7.04 -10.56 -20.84
N GLY A 353 -5.99 -11.25 -21.30
CA GLY A 353 -4.75 -11.39 -20.56
C GLY A 353 -4.96 -12.21 -19.30
N GLN A 354 -5.44 -13.44 -19.46
CA GLN A 354 -5.61 -14.40 -18.38
C GLN A 354 -4.64 -15.57 -18.53
N TRP A 355 -3.99 -15.90 -17.44
CA TRP A 355 -3.10 -17.06 -17.33
C TRP A 355 -3.56 -17.92 -16.16
N GLN A 356 -3.55 -19.24 -16.34
CA GLN A 356 -3.91 -20.18 -15.28
C GLN A 356 -3.03 -19.99 -14.04
N SER A 357 -1.72 -19.79 -14.22
CA SER A 357 -0.80 -19.57 -13.10
C SER A 357 -1.06 -18.29 -12.32
N VAL A 358 -1.48 -17.22 -13.01
CA VAL A 358 -1.87 -15.95 -12.37
C VAL A 358 -3.15 -16.15 -11.58
N ASN A 359 -4.14 -16.83 -12.16
CA ASN A 359 -5.40 -17.16 -11.48
C ASN A 359 -5.17 -18.03 -10.24
N ASP A 360 -4.35 -19.08 -10.35
CA ASP A 360 -4.01 -19.97 -9.23
C ASP A 360 -3.30 -19.21 -8.10
N PHE A 361 -2.34 -18.34 -8.46
CA PHE A 361 -1.63 -17.51 -7.51
C PHE A 361 -2.58 -16.54 -6.79
N VAL A 362 -3.39 -15.80 -7.55
CA VAL A 362 -4.36 -14.84 -6.99
C VAL A 362 -5.39 -15.56 -6.13
N TYR A 363 -5.91 -16.72 -6.55
CA TYR A 363 -6.84 -17.51 -5.75
C TYR A 363 -6.22 -17.93 -4.42
N SER A 364 -4.97 -18.40 -4.43
CA SER A 364 -4.24 -18.74 -3.21
C SER A 364 -4.04 -17.52 -2.29
N LYS A 365 -3.57 -16.40 -2.84
CA LYS A 365 -3.17 -15.21 -2.06
C LYS A 365 -4.31 -14.27 -1.70
N SER A 366 -5.46 -14.37 -2.35
CA SER A 366 -6.69 -13.62 -2.03
C SER A 366 -7.56 -14.32 -0.98
N ASN A 367 -7.00 -15.27 -0.23
CA ASN A 367 -7.75 -16.14 0.68
C ASN A 367 -8.91 -16.86 -0.02
N LYS A 368 -8.70 -17.28 -1.28
CA LYS A 368 -9.68 -17.97 -2.13
C LYS A 368 -10.91 -17.15 -2.53
N ASN A 369 -10.82 -15.81 -2.50
CA ASN A 369 -11.93 -14.92 -2.86
C ASN A 369 -11.96 -14.55 -4.35
N ILE A 370 -10.81 -14.52 -5.02
CA ILE A 370 -10.70 -14.12 -6.43
C ILE A 370 -10.22 -15.32 -7.24
N SER A 371 -11.07 -15.86 -8.10
CA SER A 371 -10.76 -17.05 -8.91
C SER A 371 -10.12 -16.72 -10.25
N GLN A 372 -10.37 -15.54 -10.80
CA GLN A 372 -9.92 -15.14 -12.13
C GLN A 372 -9.56 -13.65 -12.17
N VAL A 373 -8.52 -13.30 -12.90
CA VAL A 373 -8.10 -11.91 -13.12
C VAL A 373 -7.76 -11.68 -14.59
N SER A 374 -8.47 -10.75 -15.22
CA SER A 374 -8.13 -10.21 -16.54
C SER A 374 -7.15 -9.06 -16.40
N MET A 375 -5.98 -9.21 -17.00
CA MET A 375 -4.95 -8.17 -16.99
C MET A 375 -5.27 -7.02 -17.95
N TYR A 376 -6.14 -7.24 -18.93
CA TYR A 376 -6.40 -6.29 -20.02
C TYR A 376 -7.87 -5.89 -20.16
N SER A 377 -8.73 -6.22 -19.20
CA SER A 377 -10.15 -5.82 -19.19
C SER A 377 -10.57 -5.18 -17.87
N LEU A 378 -11.42 -4.17 -17.98
CA LEU A 378 -12.23 -3.55 -16.92
C LEU A 378 -13.54 -4.31 -16.71
N MET A 379 -14.08 -4.88 -17.78
CA MET A 379 -15.45 -5.42 -17.83
C MET A 379 -15.53 -6.85 -17.35
N ASP A 380 -14.55 -7.68 -17.69
CA ASP A 380 -14.51 -9.08 -17.29
C ASP A 380 -13.43 -9.32 -16.25
N SER A 381 -13.83 -9.74 -15.04
CA SER A 381 -12.93 -10.19 -13.99
C SER A 381 -11.74 -9.22 -13.73
N PRO A 382 -11.97 -7.90 -13.59
CA PRO A 382 -10.87 -6.96 -13.41
C PRO A 382 -10.08 -7.29 -12.14
N GLN A 383 -8.78 -6.95 -12.12
CA GLN A 383 -7.99 -7.03 -10.89
C GLN A 383 -8.66 -6.19 -9.79
N SER A 384 -8.68 -6.70 -8.56
CA SER A 384 -9.20 -5.93 -7.43
C SER A 384 -8.34 -4.70 -7.14
N SER A 385 -8.90 -3.75 -6.38
CA SER A 385 -8.19 -2.54 -5.95
C SER A 385 -8.15 -2.42 -4.43
N CYS A 386 -7.01 -2.01 -3.85
CA CYS A 386 -6.90 -1.82 -2.40
C CYS A 386 -7.48 -0.48 -1.93
N GLY A 387 -6.92 0.64 -2.41
CA GLY A 387 -7.32 1.99 -1.98
C GLY A 387 -6.27 3.08 -2.21
N CYS A 388 -5.04 2.72 -2.55
CA CYS A 388 -3.94 3.64 -2.81
C CYS A 388 -3.81 4.05 -4.29
N PHE A 389 -4.81 3.77 -5.12
CA PHE A 389 -4.79 4.12 -6.55
C PHE A 389 -4.66 5.62 -6.79
N GLU A 390 -3.93 6.01 -7.83
CA GLU A 390 -3.80 7.42 -8.25
C GLU A 390 -5.03 7.88 -9.02
N CYS A 391 -5.61 6.98 -9.81
CA CYS A 391 -6.78 7.23 -10.63
C CYS A 391 -7.79 6.08 -10.54
N ILE A 392 -9.04 6.36 -10.86
CA ILE A 392 -10.11 5.36 -11.03
C ILE A 392 -10.63 5.46 -12.46
N VAL A 393 -10.70 4.32 -13.14
CA VAL A 393 -11.43 4.14 -14.40
C VAL A 393 -12.85 3.70 -14.07
N ALA A 394 -13.85 4.32 -14.69
CA ALA A 394 -15.26 3.95 -14.56
C ALA A 394 -15.94 3.90 -15.93
N ILE A 395 -16.80 2.90 -16.13
CA ILE A 395 -17.66 2.82 -17.32
C ILE A 395 -18.71 3.93 -17.33
N ILE A 396 -18.91 4.51 -18.52
CA ILE A 396 -20.04 5.36 -18.87
C ILE A 396 -20.81 4.63 -19.99
N PRO A 397 -21.81 3.80 -19.64
CA PRO A 397 -22.52 2.96 -20.61
C PRO A 397 -23.12 3.77 -21.77
N GLU A 398 -23.72 4.91 -21.46
CA GLU A 398 -24.39 5.79 -22.43
C GLU A 398 -23.41 6.33 -23.47
N ALA A 399 -22.15 6.55 -23.09
CA ALA A 399 -21.10 7.05 -23.96
C ALA A 399 -20.29 5.93 -24.66
N ASN A 400 -20.65 4.66 -24.42
CA ASN A 400 -19.93 3.48 -24.91
C ASN A 400 -18.41 3.56 -24.61
N GLY A 401 -18.06 4.08 -23.44
CA GLY A 401 -16.68 4.43 -23.11
C GLY A 401 -16.41 4.47 -21.61
N PHE A 402 -15.24 4.98 -21.27
CA PHE A 402 -14.74 5.06 -19.89
C PHE A 402 -14.35 6.50 -19.55
N MET A 403 -14.59 6.90 -18.31
CA MET A 403 -13.96 8.07 -17.72
C MET A 403 -12.78 7.65 -16.84
N VAL A 404 -11.80 8.52 -16.67
CA VAL A 404 -10.76 8.34 -15.65
C VAL A 404 -10.68 9.59 -14.78
N VAL A 405 -10.64 9.44 -13.47
CA VAL A 405 -10.55 10.55 -12.50
C VAL A 405 -9.40 10.31 -11.53
N HIS A 406 -8.56 11.34 -11.29
CA HIS A 406 -7.45 11.27 -10.35
C HIS A 406 -7.85 11.69 -8.93
N ARG A 407 -7.07 11.27 -7.94
CA ARG A 407 -7.33 11.45 -6.50
C ARG A 407 -7.58 12.89 -6.08
N ASP A 408 -6.82 13.82 -6.63
CA ASP A 408 -6.94 15.22 -6.24
C ASP A 408 -8.15 15.92 -6.87
N TYR A 409 -8.80 15.34 -7.88
CA TYR A 409 -10.01 15.91 -8.45
C TYR A 409 -11.19 15.81 -7.47
N SER A 410 -11.78 16.96 -7.11
CA SER A 410 -12.83 17.07 -6.10
C SER A 410 -14.23 17.33 -6.67
N GLY A 411 -14.33 17.53 -7.98
CA GLY A 411 -15.59 17.82 -8.66
C GLY A 411 -16.48 16.59 -8.86
N MET A 412 -17.68 16.83 -9.37
CA MET A 412 -18.55 15.76 -9.86
C MET A 412 -18.04 15.25 -11.20
N THR A 413 -18.23 13.96 -11.45
CA THR A 413 -17.86 13.33 -12.71
C THR A 413 -19.10 12.87 -13.47
N PRO A 414 -19.01 12.61 -14.80
CA PRO A 414 -20.14 12.17 -15.59
C PRO A 414 -20.81 10.88 -15.12
N CYS A 415 -20.16 10.05 -14.29
CA CYS A 415 -20.78 8.86 -13.69
C CYS A 415 -21.62 9.16 -12.43
N GLY A 416 -21.83 10.43 -12.09
CA GLY A 416 -22.65 10.85 -10.94
C GLY A 416 -21.97 10.67 -9.57
N MET A 417 -20.66 10.44 -9.53
CA MET A 417 -19.89 10.30 -8.29
C MET A 417 -18.63 11.17 -8.30
N THR A 418 -18.19 11.61 -7.12
CA THR A 418 -16.85 12.18 -6.93
C THR A 418 -15.79 11.07 -6.85
N PHE A 419 -14.49 11.42 -6.91
CA PHE A 419 -13.42 10.45 -6.68
C PHE A 419 -13.59 9.70 -5.35
N THR A 420 -13.92 10.40 -4.26
CA THR A 420 -14.12 9.78 -2.95
C THR A 420 -15.29 8.79 -2.94
N GLY A 421 -16.38 9.11 -3.65
CA GLY A 421 -17.51 8.21 -3.83
C GLY A 421 -17.10 6.94 -4.56
N LEU A 422 -16.43 7.10 -5.71
CA LEU A 422 -15.89 5.98 -6.50
C LEU A 422 -14.88 5.13 -5.71
N ALA A 423 -13.98 5.77 -4.95
CA ALA A 423 -12.98 5.06 -4.17
C ALA A 423 -13.61 4.13 -3.11
N GLY A 424 -14.77 4.52 -2.56
CA GLY A 424 -15.54 3.69 -1.65
C GLY A 424 -16.15 2.45 -2.31
N SER A 425 -16.48 2.52 -3.59
CA SER A 425 -17.06 1.41 -4.37
C SER A 425 -16.00 0.46 -4.95
N VAL A 426 -14.79 0.96 -5.22
CA VAL A 426 -13.72 0.22 -5.93
C VAL A 426 -12.69 -0.39 -4.97
N GLY A 427 -12.44 0.24 -3.83
CA GLY A 427 -11.44 -0.20 -2.86
C GLY A 427 -11.83 -1.45 -2.07
N GLY A 428 -10.91 -1.94 -1.23
CA GLY A 428 -11.18 -3.03 -0.28
C GLY A 428 -10.82 -4.43 -0.77
N GLY A 429 -10.29 -4.58 -1.99
CA GLY A 429 -9.84 -5.86 -2.53
C GLY A 429 -10.96 -6.72 -3.13
N VAL A 430 -12.05 -6.10 -3.56
CA VAL A 430 -13.16 -6.74 -4.30
C VAL A 430 -12.98 -6.58 -5.82
N GLN A 431 -13.59 -7.46 -6.61
CA GLN A 431 -13.69 -7.28 -8.07
C GLN A 431 -14.95 -6.50 -8.40
N THR A 432 -14.78 -5.41 -9.13
CA THR A 432 -15.86 -4.48 -9.49
C THR A 432 -15.89 -4.29 -11.00
N PRO A 433 -16.50 -5.21 -11.78
CA PRO A 433 -16.70 -5.02 -13.21
C PRO A 433 -17.21 -3.61 -13.55
N GLY A 434 -16.55 -2.95 -14.50
CA GLY A 434 -16.83 -1.56 -14.87
C GLY A 434 -16.09 -0.50 -14.05
N PHE A 435 -15.36 -0.87 -13.00
CA PHE A 435 -14.55 0.05 -12.21
C PHE A 435 -13.18 -0.52 -11.82
N LEU A 436 -12.12 0.28 -11.93
CA LEU A 436 -10.75 -0.17 -11.64
C LEU A 436 -9.87 0.98 -11.13
N GLY A 437 -9.20 0.76 -10.00
CA GLY A 437 -8.11 1.62 -9.54
C GLY A 437 -6.83 1.37 -10.32
N ILE A 438 -6.16 2.43 -10.76
CA ILE A 438 -4.94 2.36 -11.58
C ILE A 438 -3.91 3.42 -11.14
N GLY A 439 -2.65 3.21 -11.50
CA GLY A 439 -1.64 4.26 -11.53
C GLY A 439 -1.80 5.09 -12.81
N ARG A 440 -1.51 6.39 -12.76
CA ARG A 440 -1.76 7.33 -13.87
C ARG A 440 -1.06 6.93 -15.17
N LEU A 441 0.16 6.37 -15.07
CA LEU A 441 0.94 5.96 -16.24
C LEU A 441 0.35 4.75 -16.97
N TYR A 442 -0.52 3.98 -16.32
CA TYR A 442 -1.18 2.84 -16.99
C TYR A 442 -2.07 3.31 -18.15
N ILE A 443 -2.60 4.55 -18.09
CA ILE A 443 -3.39 5.15 -19.18
C ILE A 443 -2.61 5.19 -20.50
N LEU A 444 -1.28 5.34 -20.42
CA LEU A 444 -0.39 5.42 -21.58
C LEU A 444 0.04 4.05 -22.10
N SER A 445 -0.25 2.97 -21.36
CA SER A 445 0.15 1.62 -21.74
C SER A 445 -0.49 1.15 -23.05
N LYS A 446 0.20 0.28 -23.79
CA LYS A 446 -0.40 -0.45 -24.93
C LYS A 446 -1.40 -1.52 -24.46
N LYS A 447 -1.26 -1.98 -23.22
CA LYS A 447 -2.15 -2.95 -22.55
C LYS A 447 -3.27 -2.31 -21.75
N PHE A 448 -3.33 -0.98 -21.71
CA PHE A 448 -4.39 -0.24 -21.02
C PHE A 448 -5.76 -0.71 -21.48
N ILE A 449 -6.45 -1.50 -20.65
CA ILE A 449 -7.78 -2.10 -20.90
C ILE A 449 -7.98 -2.52 -22.37
N SER A 450 -6.94 -3.12 -22.97
CA SER A 450 -6.87 -3.33 -24.42
C SER A 450 -7.92 -4.31 -24.93
N ALA A 451 -8.42 -5.21 -24.07
CA ALA A 451 -9.53 -6.10 -24.40
C ALA A 451 -10.85 -5.35 -24.66
N ASP A 452 -11.00 -4.15 -24.07
CA ASP A 452 -12.23 -3.36 -24.10
C ASP A 452 -12.15 -2.18 -25.11
N GLY A 453 -11.05 -2.06 -25.84
CA GLY A 453 -10.81 -0.99 -26.82
C GLY A 453 -9.82 0.08 -26.38
N GLY A 454 -9.24 -0.07 -25.19
CA GLY A 454 -8.12 0.73 -24.70
C GLY A 454 -8.35 2.24 -24.72
N LEU A 455 -7.30 2.99 -25.07
CA LEU A 455 -7.30 4.45 -24.97
C LEU A 455 -8.39 5.13 -25.83
N ALA A 456 -8.81 4.52 -26.96
CA ALA A 456 -9.87 5.04 -27.82
C ALA A 456 -11.25 5.08 -27.14
N ARG A 457 -11.41 4.38 -26.00
CA ARG A 457 -12.62 4.39 -25.18
C ARG A 457 -12.67 5.47 -24.12
N ILE A 458 -11.56 6.17 -23.87
CA ILE A 458 -11.58 7.24 -22.88
C ILE A 458 -12.41 8.39 -23.43
N VAL A 459 -13.48 8.76 -22.75
CA VAL A 459 -14.41 9.83 -23.14
C VAL A 459 -14.32 11.05 -22.23
N TRP A 460 -13.77 10.89 -21.03
CA TRP A 460 -13.63 11.99 -20.06
C TRP A 460 -12.38 11.83 -19.19
N LEU A 461 -11.61 12.91 -19.03
CA LEU A 461 -10.45 13.04 -18.16
C LEU A 461 -10.45 14.44 -17.53
N PRO A 462 -10.10 14.64 -16.25
CA PRO A 462 -9.85 15.96 -15.72
C PRO A 462 -8.78 16.68 -16.52
N LYS A 463 -8.93 17.98 -16.72
CA LYS A 463 -7.98 18.77 -17.51
C LYS A 463 -6.55 18.65 -16.98
N GLU A 464 -6.39 18.72 -15.66
CA GLU A 464 -5.10 18.55 -14.97
C GLU A 464 -4.42 17.21 -15.30
N LEU A 465 -5.21 16.13 -15.43
CA LEU A 465 -4.68 14.81 -15.82
C LEU A 465 -4.25 14.79 -17.30
N LYS A 466 -5.00 15.46 -18.19
CA LYS A 466 -4.57 15.64 -19.59
C LYS A 466 -3.25 16.41 -19.66
N ASP A 467 -3.15 17.50 -18.91
CA ASP A 467 -1.96 18.36 -18.88
C ASP A 467 -0.75 17.60 -18.31
N THR A 468 -0.96 16.79 -17.25
CA THR A 468 0.08 15.97 -16.64
C THR A 468 0.61 14.88 -17.57
N LEU A 469 -0.27 14.20 -18.31
CA LEU A 469 0.16 13.18 -19.29
C LEU A 469 0.71 13.82 -20.57
N GLY A 470 0.30 15.05 -20.88
CA GLY A 470 0.88 15.95 -21.86
C GLY A 470 1.18 15.29 -23.21
N ASP A 471 2.42 15.47 -23.66
CA ASP A 471 2.89 14.96 -24.95
C ASP A 471 2.92 13.44 -25.03
N LYS A 472 3.11 12.74 -23.91
CA LYS A 472 3.08 11.27 -23.88
C LYS A 472 1.68 10.75 -24.25
N LEU A 473 0.62 11.40 -23.77
CA LEU A 473 -0.76 11.05 -24.16
C LEU A 473 -1.00 11.31 -25.66
N ARG A 474 -0.59 12.47 -26.16
CA ARG A 474 -0.72 12.83 -27.59
C ARG A 474 0.02 11.84 -28.48
N GLN A 475 1.21 11.43 -28.06
CA GLN A 475 2.01 10.44 -28.76
C GLN A 475 1.31 9.07 -28.79
N ARG A 476 0.77 8.60 -27.66
CA ARG A 476 -0.02 7.36 -27.63
C ARG A 476 -1.28 7.44 -28.49
N CYS A 477 -1.96 8.57 -28.52
CA CYS A 477 -3.10 8.83 -29.43
C CYS A 477 -2.71 8.71 -30.91
N LYS A 478 -1.54 9.24 -31.31
CA LYS A 478 -1.00 9.05 -32.68
C LYS A 478 -0.72 7.57 -32.98
N GLU A 479 -0.10 6.86 -32.04
CA GLU A 479 0.26 5.45 -32.21
C GLU A 479 -0.95 4.52 -32.35
N ILE A 480 -2.10 4.86 -31.76
CA ILE A 480 -3.36 4.12 -31.94
C ILE A 480 -4.20 4.60 -33.14
N GLY A 481 -3.66 5.49 -33.99
CA GLY A 481 -4.35 5.99 -35.19
C GLY A 481 -5.39 7.09 -34.93
N HIS A 482 -5.38 7.70 -33.74
CA HIS A 482 -6.31 8.79 -33.37
C HIS A 482 -5.56 10.05 -32.92
N PRO A 483 -4.79 10.73 -33.79
CA PRO A 483 -3.90 11.84 -33.41
C PRO A 483 -4.60 13.05 -32.75
N GLY A 484 -5.89 13.26 -33.03
CA GLY A 484 -6.71 14.32 -32.41
C GLY A 484 -7.65 13.82 -31.31
N LEU A 485 -7.39 12.64 -30.73
CA LEU A 485 -8.25 12.07 -29.69
C LEU A 485 -8.26 12.93 -28.42
N VAL A 486 -7.12 13.52 -28.03
CA VAL A 486 -6.99 14.27 -26.78
C VAL A 486 -7.99 15.43 -26.72
N GLU A 487 -8.20 16.12 -27.84
CA GLU A 487 -9.17 17.22 -27.98
C GLU A 487 -10.62 16.74 -27.97
N LYS A 488 -10.86 15.47 -28.31
CA LYS A 488 -12.19 14.86 -28.34
C LYS A 488 -12.59 14.24 -27.00
N ILE A 489 -11.64 14.03 -26.09
CA ILE A 489 -11.93 13.62 -24.71
C ILE A 489 -12.46 14.83 -23.96
N ALA A 490 -13.62 14.71 -23.30
CA ALA A 490 -14.16 15.78 -22.46
C ALA A 490 -13.37 15.94 -21.15
N ASP A 491 -13.53 17.07 -20.48
CA ASP A 491 -13.07 17.38 -19.13
C ASP A 491 -14.15 18.17 -18.39
N GLU A 492 -13.85 18.57 -17.15
CA GLU A 492 -14.78 19.28 -16.28
C GLU A 492 -15.21 20.65 -16.82
N THR A 493 -14.52 21.21 -17.81
CA THR A 493 -14.90 22.49 -18.43
C THR A 493 -15.93 22.30 -19.56
N GLN A 494 -16.16 21.07 -20.01
CA GLN A 494 -17.16 20.77 -21.05
C GLN A 494 -18.32 19.89 -20.55
N ALA A 495 -18.06 18.96 -19.61
CA ALA A 495 -19.11 18.10 -19.08
C ALA A 495 -18.84 17.67 -17.63
N THR A 496 -19.88 17.74 -16.80
CA THR A 496 -19.86 17.22 -15.42
C THR A 496 -20.96 16.19 -15.13
N ASN A 497 -21.85 15.95 -16.10
CA ASN A 497 -22.87 14.90 -16.08
C ASN A 497 -22.91 14.14 -17.43
N SER A 498 -23.70 13.07 -17.49
CA SER A 498 -23.78 12.20 -18.66
C SER A 498 -24.41 12.87 -19.89
N GLU A 499 -25.42 13.73 -19.70
CA GLU A 499 -26.11 14.42 -20.81
C GLU A 499 -25.17 15.40 -21.52
N GLU A 500 -24.51 16.28 -20.78
CA GLU A 500 -23.48 17.20 -21.29
C GLU A 500 -22.35 16.45 -22.00
N LEU A 501 -21.95 15.30 -21.45
CA LEU A 501 -20.92 14.46 -22.02
C LEU A 501 -21.35 13.92 -23.40
N LEU A 502 -22.56 13.38 -23.53
CA LEU A 502 -23.05 12.84 -24.80
C LEU A 502 -23.15 13.91 -25.89
N ASP A 503 -23.67 15.08 -25.55
CA ASP A 503 -23.76 16.21 -26.47
C ASP A 503 -22.38 16.64 -26.99
N PHE A 504 -21.40 16.73 -26.10
CA PHE A 504 -20.02 17.04 -26.48
C PHE A 504 -19.43 15.96 -27.38
N LEU A 505 -19.53 14.68 -26.99
CA LEU A 505 -18.96 13.55 -27.73
C LEU A 505 -19.55 13.42 -29.14
N ALA A 506 -20.85 13.67 -29.29
CA ALA A 506 -21.53 13.68 -30.58
C ALA A 506 -21.01 14.82 -31.47
N LYS A 507 -20.88 16.04 -30.92
CA LYS A 507 -20.38 17.21 -31.64
C LYS A 507 -18.95 17.04 -32.15
N VAL A 508 -18.09 16.38 -31.39
CA VAL A 508 -16.68 16.15 -31.77
C VAL A 508 -16.47 14.83 -32.52
N GLU A 509 -17.54 14.08 -32.77
CA GLU A 509 -17.53 12.74 -33.35
C GLU A 509 -16.49 11.84 -32.67
N HIS A 510 -16.66 11.60 -31.37
CA HIS A 510 -15.75 10.77 -30.59
C HIS A 510 -15.73 9.32 -31.11
N PRO A 511 -14.55 8.68 -31.28
CA PRO A 511 -14.45 7.34 -31.85
C PRO A 511 -15.20 6.27 -31.04
N ALA A 512 -15.26 6.40 -29.70
CA ALA A 512 -15.97 5.45 -28.85
C ALA A 512 -17.45 5.24 -29.24
N LEU A 513 -18.12 6.26 -29.78
CA LEU A 513 -19.52 6.17 -30.22
C LEU A 513 -19.72 5.26 -31.44
N LYS A 514 -18.65 4.96 -32.19
CA LYS A 514 -18.66 4.13 -33.40
C LYS A 514 -18.06 2.74 -33.18
N LEU A 515 -17.48 2.48 -32.01
CA LEU A 515 -16.95 1.16 -31.64
C LEU A 515 -18.07 0.20 -31.24
N SER A 516 -17.79 -1.10 -31.25
CA SER A 516 -18.73 -2.13 -30.78
C SER A 516 -19.24 -1.81 -29.36
N PRO A 517 -20.48 -2.17 -28.99
CA PRO A 517 -20.95 -1.99 -27.62
C PRO A 517 -20.04 -2.69 -26.59
N LEU A 518 -19.84 -2.05 -25.43
CA LEU A 518 -19.14 -2.63 -24.27
C LEU A 518 -20.00 -3.64 -23.49
N LEU A 519 -21.33 -3.55 -23.64
CA LEU A 519 -22.35 -4.34 -22.94
C LEU A 519 -23.26 -5.05 -23.95
#